data_AF-A0A1E3NK57-F1
#
_entry.id   AF-A0A1E3NK57-F1
#
_cell.length_a   1.000
_cell.length_b   1.000
_cell.length_c   1.000
_cell.angle_alpha   90.00
_cell.angle_beta   90.00
_cell.angle_gamma   90.00
#
_symmetry.space_group_name_H-M   'P 1'
#
loop_
_entity.id
_entity.type
_entity.pdbx_description
1 polymer ?
#
loop_
_entity_poly.entity_id
_entity_poly.type
_entity_poly.pdbx_seq_one_letter_code
_entity_poly.pdbx_strand_id
1 'polypeptide(L)'
;ILQFDNVGYLGYYYPVTKIEALSDGNCSCEKDMENPFVFSGPLAPLDEELTVHLRGPLNLRKFGYYVTDSYSFGSSSGSWERKAYYDSEQGTANNVTFLANYGNKNACLGNATDYVTPDGLKLANDSQVLDNTTIPSGYEVTIASDIKCQGEDDCGAYRTDGQAYHGFYGLNKMFLFEFWAPSDMSEEHKKNKTDGYDMPAIWLLNAHIPRTSQYPMNPNCSSWNTGAGEFDIFEVMNYTERNNFYSTIHDFQGTDDIGTGLQNFGYLERTPESVMTGGVIFAEDKTITVFLSNSTSIDSTINNSDLSNWVSALEKETEDIRTLSSIS
;
A
#
# COMPACT_ATOMS: atom_id res chain seq x y z
N ILE A 1 0.62 5.64 -18.52
CA ILE A 1 -0.25 5.40 -17.32
C ILE A 1 -0.77 3.98 -17.33
N LEU A 2 -1.15 3.46 -16.17
CA LEU A 2 -1.88 2.19 -16.03
C LEU A 2 -3.22 2.48 -15.38
N GLN A 3 -4.31 2.05 -16.00
CA GLN A 3 -5.66 2.34 -15.53
C GLN A 3 -6.46 1.07 -15.28
N PHE A 4 -7.21 1.06 -14.19
CA PHE A 4 -8.26 0.08 -13.92
C PHE A 4 -9.61 0.77 -13.98
N ASP A 5 -10.53 0.19 -14.76
CA ASP A 5 -11.89 0.70 -14.92
C ASP A 5 -12.92 -0.29 -14.36
N ASN A 6 -14.09 0.24 -14.01
CA ASN A 6 -15.19 -0.53 -13.43
C ASN A 6 -14.82 -1.20 -12.10
N VAL A 7 -13.96 -0.55 -11.30
CA VAL A 7 -13.59 -1.03 -9.97
C VAL A 7 -14.75 -0.89 -8.98
N GLY A 8 -14.88 -1.84 -8.06
CA GLY A 8 -15.90 -1.86 -7.03
C GLY A 8 -17.04 -2.80 -7.36
N TYR A 9 -17.33 -3.70 -6.42
CA TYR A 9 -18.34 -4.74 -6.53
C TYR A 9 -19.06 -4.96 -5.18
N LEU A 10 -20.17 -5.68 -5.21
CA LEU A 10 -20.78 -6.21 -3.99
C LEU A 10 -20.03 -7.50 -3.61
N GLY A 11 -19.41 -7.49 -2.45
CA GLY A 11 -18.57 -8.60 -2.00
C GLY A 11 -18.58 -8.74 -0.50
N TYR A 12 -17.73 -9.64 -0.04
CA TYR A 12 -17.50 -9.82 1.38
C TYR A 12 -16.10 -10.38 1.63
N TYR A 13 -15.59 -10.14 2.84
CA TYR A 13 -14.45 -10.85 3.38
C TYR A 13 -14.72 -11.28 4.82
N TYR A 14 -13.87 -12.15 5.36
CA TYR A 14 -14.00 -12.63 6.73
C TYR A 14 -12.99 -11.89 7.63
N PRO A 15 -13.40 -10.87 8.38
CA PRO A 15 -12.50 -10.16 9.27
C PRO A 15 -12.01 -11.10 10.37
N VAL A 16 -10.79 -10.87 10.82
CA VAL A 16 -10.30 -11.45 12.09
C VAL A 16 -11.05 -10.74 13.20
N THR A 17 -11.72 -11.49 14.07
CA THR A 17 -12.52 -10.95 15.18
C THR A 17 -11.90 -11.23 16.54
N LYS A 18 -11.01 -12.22 16.63
CA LYS A 18 -10.17 -12.42 17.81
C LYS A 18 -8.75 -12.72 17.41
N ILE A 19 -7.82 -12.11 18.11
CA ILE A 19 -6.39 -12.36 17.98
C ILE A 19 -5.75 -12.23 19.35
N GLU A 20 -5.05 -13.29 19.77
CA GLU A 20 -4.30 -13.27 21.01
C GLU A 20 -2.90 -13.81 20.76
N ALA A 21 -1.89 -12.99 21.05
CA ALA A 21 -0.52 -13.43 21.17
C ALA A 21 -0.27 -13.87 22.62
N LEU A 22 -0.12 -15.18 22.84
CA LEU A 22 0.03 -15.74 24.18
C LEU A 22 1.49 -15.66 24.63
N SER A 23 1.70 -15.51 25.94
CA SER A 23 3.03 -15.32 26.55
C SER A 23 3.95 -16.55 26.45
N ASP A 24 3.39 -17.72 26.17
CA ASP A 24 4.12 -18.98 25.98
C ASP A 24 4.63 -19.16 24.53
N GLY A 25 4.41 -18.18 23.66
CA GLY A 25 4.77 -18.20 22.25
C GLY A 25 3.71 -18.82 21.33
N ASN A 26 2.61 -19.32 21.89
CA ASN A 26 1.42 -19.74 21.13
C ASN A 26 0.53 -18.53 20.80
N CYS A 27 -0.54 -18.79 20.07
CA CYS A 27 -1.53 -17.80 19.67
C CYS A 27 -2.88 -18.44 19.42
N SER A 28 -3.92 -17.62 19.49
CA SER A 28 -5.23 -17.92 18.95
C SER A 28 -5.60 -16.83 17.93
N CYS A 29 -6.30 -17.24 16.87
CA CYS A 29 -6.93 -16.29 15.97
C CYS A 29 -8.22 -16.90 15.42
N GLU A 30 -9.25 -16.08 15.29
CA GLU A 30 -10.57 -16.47 14.81
C GLU A 30 -11.06 -15.48 13.76
N LYS A 31 -11.59 -16.02 12.67
CA LYS A 31 -12.42 -15.28 11.71
C LYS A 31 -13.88 -15.50 12.06
N ASP A 32 -14.70 -14.47 11.89
CA ASP A 32 -16.14 -14.65 11.95
C ASP A 32 -16.66 -15.21 10.62
N MET A 33 -16.64 -16.53 10.50
CA MET A 33 -17.13 -17.24 9.31
C MET A 33 -18.66 -17.21 9.19
N GLU A 34 -19.39 -16.78 10.22
CA GLU A 34 -20.85 -16.73 10.24
C GLU A 34 -21.37 -15.33 9.86
N ASN A 35 -20.63 -14.28 10.20
CA ASN A 35 -20.97 -12.88 9.90
C ASN A 35 -19.84 -12.22 9.09
N PRO A 36 -19.76 -12.48 7.78
CA PRO A 36 -18.77 -11.83 6.94
C PRO A 36 -18.99 -10.31 6.90
N PHE A 37 -17.91 -9.55 6.73
CA PHE A 37 -18.00 -8.12 6.44
C PHE A 37 -18.44 -7.95 4.99
N VAL A 38 -19.68 -7.49 4.80
CA VAL A 38 -20.26 -7.24 3.48
C VAL A 38 -19.97 -5.80 3.08
N PHE A 39 -19.36 -5.62 1.92
CA PHE A 39 -19.03 -4.31 1.37
C PHE A 39 -19.70 -4.10 0.02
N SER A 40 -19.95 -2.84 -0.31
CA SER A 40 -20.42 -2.43 -1.63
C SER A 40 -20.10 -0.95 -1.83
N GLY A 41 -19.74 -0.57 -3.04
CA GLY A 41 -19.49 0.83 -3.33
C GLY A 41 -18.64 1.00 -4.57
N PRO A 42 -18.48 2.24 -5.05
CA PRO A 42 -17.39 2.57 -5.95
C PRO A 42 -16.06 2.26 -5.26
N LEU A 43 -15.16 1.56 -5.95
CA LEU A 43 -13.82 1.19 -5.47
C LEU A 43 -13.75 0.16 -4.32
N ALA A 44 -14.88 -0.35 -3.80
CA ALA A 44 -14.86 -1.32 -2.71
C ALA A 44 -14.19 -2.66 -3.10
N PRO A 45 -13.36 -3.27 -2.22
CA PRO A 45 -13.10 -2.89 -0.82
C PRO A 45 -11.96 -1.88 -0.62
N LEU A 46 -11.36 -1.36 -1.69
CA LEU A 46 -10.25 -0.41 -1.63
C LEU A 46 -10.68 1.01 -1.21
N ASP A 47 -11.96 1.26 -0.97
CA ASP A 47 -12.50 2.47 -0.35
C ASP A 47 -12.41 2.47 1.19
N GLU A 48 -12.06 1.34 1.80
CA GLU A 48 -11.70 1.21 3.21
C GLU A 48 -10.35 1.90 3.55
N GLU A 49 -9.95 1.85 4.82
CA GLU A 49 -8.66 2.35 5.28
C GLU A 49 -7.51 1.53 4.68
N LEU A 50 -6.57 2.22 4.01
CA LEU A 50 -5.39 1.59 3.41
C LEU A 50 -4.10 2.03 4.10
N THR A 51 -3.18 1.10 4.28
CA THR A 51 -1.79 1.36 4.71
C THR A 51 -0.86 1.23 3.52
N VAL A 52 0.19 2.05 3.47
CA VAL A 52 1.20 1.96 2.39
C VAL A 52 2.32 1.04 2.83
N HIS A 53 2.85 0.24 1.92
CA HIS A 53 3.96 -0.66 2.16
C HIS A 53 5.04 -0.43 1.12
N LEU A 54 6.29 -0.48 1.55
CA LEU A 54 7.47 -0.27 0.75
C LEU A 54 8.35 -1.50 0.85
N ARG A 55 8.85 -2.01 -0.27
CA ARG A 55 9.90 -3.04 -0.32
C ARG A 55 11.11 -2.53 -1.07
N GLY A 56 12.29 -2.82 -0.53
CA GLY A 56 13.56 -2.43 -1.15
C GLY A 56 13.92 -3.27 -2.39
N PRO A 57 14.89 -2.82 -3.21
CA PRO A 57 15.75 -1.64 -3.05
C PRO A 57 15.02 -0.32 -3.35
N LEU A 58 14.75 0.50 -2.32
CA LEU A 58 13.90 1.69 -2.45
C LEU A 58 14.30 2.76 -1.43
N ASN A 59 14.44 4.00 -1.89
CA ASN A 59 14.62 5.19 -1.07
C ASN A 59 13.38 6.08 -1.24
N LEU A 60 12.58 6.22 -0.18
CA LEU A 60 11.44 7.14 -0.17
C LEU A 60 11.94 8.54 0.19
N ARG A 61 11.73 9.51 -0.70
CA ARG A 61 12.13 10.90 -0.49
C ARG A 61 10.97 11.73 0.03
N LYS A 62 9.79 11.60 -0.58
CA LYS A 62 8.58 12.28 -0.14
C LYS A 62 7.36 11.39 -0.31
N PHE A 63 6.40 11.58 0.58
CA PHE A 63 5.10 10.96 0.52
C PHE A 63 4.01 12.01 0.78
N GLY A 64 2.91 11.93 0.05
CA GLY A 64 1.71 12.72 0.32
C GLY A 64 0.45 11.90 0.11
N TYR A 65 -0.49 12.02 1.04
CA TYR A 65 -1.84 11.47 0.88
C TYR A 65 -2.85 12.61 0.83
N TYR A 66 -3.80 12.50 -0.09
CA TYR A 66 -4.75 13.55 -0.45
C TYR A 66 -6.17 13.03 -0.53
N VAL A 67 -7.13 13.90 -0.24
CA VAL A 67 -8.56 13.64 -0.42
C VAL A 67 -9.26 14.81 -1.09
N THR A 68 -10.42 14.53 -1.69
CA THR A 68 -11.36 15.53 -2.19
C THR A 68 -12.79 15.01 -2.09
N ASP A 69 -13.78 15.89 -2.13
CA ASP A 69 -15.19 15.49 -1.98
C ASP A 69 -15.74 14.83 -3.25
N SER A 70 -15.23 15.21 -4.43
CA SER A 70 -15.67 14.68 -5.72
C SER A 70 -14.55 14.76 -6.74
N TYR A 71 -14.36 13.68 -7.50
CA TYR A 71 -13.42 13.62 -8.60
C TYR A 71 -13.80 12.51 -9.58
N SER A 72 -13.73 12.84 -10.86
CA SER A 72 -13.77 11.86 -11.94
C SER A 72 -12.49 12.00 -12.75
N PHE A 73 -12.04 10.89 -13.33
CA PHE A 73 -10.86 10.84 -14.16
C PHE A 73 -10.91 11.89 -15.28
N GLY A 74 -9.81 12.63 -15.47
CA GLY A 74 -9.73 13.70 -16.46
C GLY A 74 -10.43 15.02 -16.08
N SER A 75 -11.03 15.11 -14.88
CA SER A 75 -11.55 16.39 -14.39
C SER A 75 -10.44 17.43 -14.26
N SER A 76 -10.72 18.67 -14.66
CA SER A 76 -9.81 19.82 -14.51
C SER A 76 -10.31 20.87 -13.52
N SER A 77 -11.47 20.64 -12.89
CA SER A 77 -12.08 21.54 -11.91
C SER A 77 -12.13 20.89 -10.54
N GLY A 78 -11.79 21.64 -9.49
CA GLY A 78 -11.68 21.15 -8.12
C GLY A 78 -10.23 21.08 -7.66
N SER A 79 -10.05 20.67 -6.41
CA SER A 79 -8.74 20.56 -5.79
C SER A 79 -8.70 19.43 -4.76
N TRP A 80 -7.51 18.92 -4.54
CA TRP A 80 -7.19 17.92 -3.54
C TRP A 80 -6.47 18.56 -2.37
N GLU A 81 -6.83 18.17 -1.14
CA GLU A 81 -6.18 18.63 0.07
C GLU A 81 -5.25 17.55 0.62
N ARG A 82 -4.00 17.92 0.91
CA ARG A 82 -3.03 17.00 1.52
C ARG A 82 -3.39 16.77 2.99
N LYS A 83 -3.57 15.51 3.37
CA LYS A 83 -3.91 15.08 4.74
C LYS A 83 -2.78 14.36 5.47
N ALA A 84 -1.74 13.92 4.75
CA ALA A 84 -0.52 13.41 5.34
C ALA A 84 0.69 13.78 4.48
N TYR A 85 1.84 13.98 5.10
CA TYR A 85 3.05 14.39 4.39
C TYR A 85 4.32 13.89 5.09
N TYR A 86 5.28 13.43 4.28
CA TYR A 86 6.64 13.13 4.70
C TYR A 86 7.64 13.74 3.72
N ASP A 87 8.75 14.25 4.27
CA ASP A 87 9.90 14.76 3.53
C ASP A 87 11.20 14.32 4.25
N SER A 88 11.95 13.43 3.59
CA SER A 88 13.18 12.84 4.13
C SER A 88 14.33 13.83 4.24
N GLU A 89 14.35 14.86 3.39
CA GLU A 89 15.39 15.89 3.40
C GLU A 89 15.20 16.86 4.56
N GLN A 90 13.93 17.16 4.88
CA GLN A 90 13.57 17.97 6.05
C GLN A 90 13.49 17.17 7.35
N GLY A 91 13.43 15.84 7.27
CA GLY A 91 13.22 14.96 8.42
C GLY A 91 11.86 15.18 9.08
N THR A 92 10.82 15.45 8.29
CA THR A 92 9.48 15.77 8.81
C THR A 92 8.46 14.72 8.39
N ALA A 93 7.56 14.39 9.32
CA ALA A 93 6.41 13.53 9.10
C ALA A 93 5.17 14.15 9.79
N ASN A 94 4.08 14.32 9.06
CA ASN A 94 2.80 14.80 9.57
C ASN A 94 1.71 13.81 9.17
N ASN A 95 0.97 13.30 10.17
CA ASN A 95 0.00 12.22 9.98
C ASN A 95 0.60 10.99 9.29
N VAL A 96 1.83 10.64 9.69
CA VAL A 96 2.63 9.55 9.15
C VAL A 96 3.36 8.86 10.29
N THR A 97 3.17 7.54 10.39
CA THR A 97 3.92 6.65 11.28
C THR A 97 4.63 5.58 10.46
N PHE A 98 5.94 5.46 10.64
CA PHE A 98 6.75 4.40 10.02
C PHE A 98 6.80 3.17 10.92
N LEU A 99 6.46 2.02 10.34
CA LEU A 99 6.40 0.73 11.01
C LEU A 99 7.09 -0.35 10.16
N ALA A 100 7.32 -1.52 10.73
CA ALA A 100 7.74 -2.72 10.01
C ALA A 100 7.34 -3.98 10.78
N ASN A 101 7.39 -5.15 10.12
CA ASN A 101 7.14 -6.46 10.74
C ASN A 101 8.33 -6.91 11.62
N TYR A 102 8.73 -6.09 12.59
CA TYR A 102 9.83 -6.30 13.54
C TYR A 102 9.37 -6.46 14.99
N GLY A 103 8.08 -6.28 15.26
CA GLY A 103 7.49 -6.45 16.58
C GLY A 103 7.54 -7.90 17.06
N ASN A 104 6.80 -8.18 18.14
CA ASN A 104 6.86 -9.48 18.78
C ASN A 104 6.55 -10.62 17.79
N LYS A 105 7.42 -11.63 17.78
CA LYS A 105 7.26 -12.80 16.92
C LYS A 105 6.39 -13.84 17.61
N ASN A 106 5.40 -14.35 16.90
CA ASN A 106 4.52 -15.40 17.38
C ASN A 106 4.44 -16.58 16.39
N ALA A 107 4.21 -17.80 16.89
CA ALA A 107 4.23 -19.03 16.10
C ALA A 107 3.18 -19.08 14.97
N CYS A 108 1.97 -18.54 15.15
CA CYS A 108 0.95 -18.51 14.07
C CYS A 108 0.72 -17.13 13.44
N LEU A 109 1.05 -16.05 14.17
CA LEU A 109 0.79 -14.67 13.72
C LEU A 109 2.01 -14.02 13.02
N GLY A 110 3.15 -14.71 12.95
CA GLY A 110 4.37 -14.08 12.46
C GLY A 110 4.81 -12.90 13.34
N ASN A 111 5.52 -11.95 12.76
CA ASN A 111 5.94 -10.74 13.48
C ASN A 111 4.80 -9.71 13.49
N ALA A 112 4.62 -9.03 14.62
CA ALA A 112 3.72 -7.87 14.68
C ALA A 112 4.33 -6.69 13.92
N THR A 113 3.46 -5.81 13.42
CA THR A 113 3.83 -4.47 12.98
C THR A 113 4.28 -3.65 14.20
N ASP A 114 5.43 -2.98 14.14
CA ASP A 114 5.96 -2.16 15.24
C ASP A 114 6.88 -1.04 14.73
N TYR A 115 7.31 -0.13 15.60
CA TYR A 115 8.16 1.00 15.22
C TYR A 115 9.49 0.54 14.64
N VAL A 116 9.99 1.31 13.69
CA VAL A 116 11.26 1.05 13.02
C VAL A 116 12.28 2.16 13.31
N THR A 117 13.55 1.80 13.34
CA THR A 117 14.66 2.76 13.41
C THR A 117 14.66 3.71 12.21
N PRO A 118 15.31 4.89 12.29
CA PRO A 118 15.32 5.85 11.18
C PRO A 118 15.88 5.28 9.86
N ASP A 119 16.74 4.25 9.93
CA ASP A 119 17.24 3.57 8.74
C ASP A 119 16.24 2.55 8.12
N GLY A 120 15.11 2.29 8.77
CA GLY A 120 14.10 1.34 8.32
C GLY A 120 14.45 -0.14 8.58
N LEU A 121 15.53 -0.45 9.30
CA LEU A 121 16.10 -1.81 9.30
C LEU A 121 15.93 -2.61 10.60
N LYS A 122 15.51 -1.97 11.70
CA LYS A 122 15.44 -2.60 13.03
C LYS A 122 14.26 -2.09 13.83
N LEU A 123 13.86 -2.86 14.83
CA LEU A 123 12.87 -2.45 15.83
C LEU A 123 13.36 -1.20 16.60
N ALA A 124 12.47 -0.22 16.74
CA ALA A 124 12.65 0.95 17.62
C ALA A 124 11.69 0.88 18.82
N ASN A 125 11.97 1.67 19.87
CA ASN A 125 11.13 1.70 21.08
C ASN A 125 9.99 2.73 21.00
N ASP A 126 10.09 3.69 20.07
CA ASP A 126 9.16 4.79 19.88
C ASP A 126 9.15 5.24 18.42
N SER A 127 8.08 5.92 18.01
CA SER A 127 7.88 6.37 16.63
C SER A 127 9.02 7.28 16.17
N GLN A 128 9.72 6.87 15.10
CA GLN A 128 10.77 7.65 14.46
C GLN A 128 10.34 8.13 13.08
N VAL A 129 10.95 9.22 12.62
CA VAL A 129 10.89 9.62 11.21
C VAL A 129 11.95 8.82 10.45
N LEU A 130 11.59 8.29 9.28
CA LEU A 130 12.54 7.62 8.40
C LEU A 130 13.57 8.62 7.89
N ASP A 131 14.84 8.25 7.88
CA ASP A 131 15.92 9.03 7.29
C ASP A 131 15.86 8.95 5.76
N ASN A 132 16.59 9.85 5.10
CA ASN A 132 16.87 9.72 3.67
C ASN A 132 17.84 8.54 3.41
N THR A 133 17.33 7.32 3.46
CA THR A 133 18.09 6.06 3.34
C THR A 133 17.46 5.12 2.30
N THR A 134 18.25 4.17 1.80
CA THR A 134 17.75 3.12 0.90
C THR A 134 17.40 1.88 1.72
N ILE A 135 16.11 1.50 1.70
CA ILE A 135 15.64 0.19 2.15
C ILE A 135 16.24 -0.86 1.21
N PRO A 136 17.02 -1.84 1.69
CA PRO A 136 17.65 -2.86 0.85
C PRO A 136 16.65 -3.96 0.42
N SER A 137 17.02 -4.78 -0.57
CA SER A 137 16.19 -5.93 -0.99
C SER A 137 15.80 -6.82 0.18
N GLY A 138 14.56 -7.28 0.19
CA GLY A 138 14.02 -8.17 1.23
C GLY A 138 13.69 -7.48 2.56
N TYR A 139 13.78 -6.14 2.61
CA TYR A 139 13.35 -5.34 3.75
C TYR A 139 12.13 -4.53 3.36
N GLU A 140 11.25 -4.34 4.33
CA GLU A 140 9.96 -3.69 4.14
C GLU A 140 9.68 -2.68 5.25
N VAL A 141 9.01 -1.58 4.87
CA VAL A 141 8.54 -0.53 5.77
C VAL A 141 7.09 -0.23 5.44
N THR A 142 6.26 -0.10 6.46
CA THR A 142 4.86 0.31 6.37
C THR A 142 4.71 1.77 6.76
N ILE A 143 3.82 2.49 6.08
CA ILE A 143 3.36 3.83 6.41
C ILE A 143 1.88 3.77 6.78
N ALA A 144 1.56 4.18 8.00
CA ALA A 144 0.19 4.37 8.49
C ALA A 144 -0.03 5.83 8.89
N SER A 145 -1.26 6.19 9.25
CA SER A 145 -1.57 7.49 9.86
C SER A 145 -0.89 7.66 11.23
N ASP A 146 -1.00 8.83 11.85
CA ASP A 146 -0.58 9.04 13.25
C ASP A 146 -1.67 8.72 14.29
N ILE A 147 -2.82 8.21 13.83
CA ILE A 147 -3.96 7.87 14.68
C ILE A 147 -3.80 6.42 15.14
N LYS A 148 -3.48 6.24 16.42
CA LYS A 148 -3.29 4.92 17.04
C LYS A 148 -4.63 4.30 17.43
N CYS A 149 -4.81 3.01 17.13
CA CYS A 149 -5.99 2.25 17.51
C CYS A 149 -6.27 2.30 19.03
N GLN A 150 -7.53 2.56 19.40
CA GLN A 150 -8.02 2.66 20.78
C GLN A 150 -9.07 1.58 21.09
N GLY A 151 -8.65 0.31 21.14
CA GLY A 151 -9.53 -0.81 21.48
C GLY A 151 -10.34 -1.33 20.29
N GLU A 152 -11.11 -2.38 20.55
CA GLU A 152 -11.80 -3.16 19.51
C GLU A 152 -12.89 -2.37 18.79
N ASP A 153 -13.60 -1.48 19.50
CA ASP A 153 -14.65 -0.62 18.91
C ASP A 153 -14.11 0.38 17.87
N ASP A 154 -12.79 0.65 17.89
CA ASP A 154 -12.11 1.61 17.01
C ASP A 154 -11.54 0.94 15.76
N CYS A 155 -10.72 -0.11 15.95
CA CYS A 155 -9.97 -0.75 14.87
C CYS A 155 -10.40 -2.20 14.56
N GLY A 156 -11.39 -2.74 15.26
CA GLY A 156 -11.68 -4.18 15.29
C GLY A 156 -10.59 -4.95 16.03
N ALA A 157 -10.41 -6.24 15.72
CA ALA A 157 -9.33 -7.03 16.28
C ALA A 157 -7.96 -6.54 15.76
N TYR A 158 -7.02 -6.34 16.67
CA TYR A 158 -5.63 -6.01 16.35
C TYR A 158 -4.67 -6.58 17.40
N ARG A 159 -3.40 -6.74 17.02
CA ARG A 159 -2.34 -7.21 17.92
C ARG A 159 -1.94 -6.14 18.92
N THR A 160 -1.93 -6.50 20.21
CA THR A 160 -1.48 -5.63 21.30
C THR A 160 -0.01 -5.81 21.66
N ASP A 161 0.69 -6.75 21.01
CA ASP A 161 2.12 -7.04 21.18
C ASP A 161 3.00 -6.39 20.09
N GLY A 162 2.49 -5.30 19.50
CA GLY A 162 3.15 -4.40 18.56
C GLY A 162 2.42 -3.06 18.54
N GLN A 163 2.43 -2.37 17.39
CA GLN A 163 1.65 -1.14 17.18
C GLN A 163 0.60 -1.33 16.09
N ALA A 164 -0.58 -0.76 16.34
CA ALA A 164 -1.69 -0.73 15.41
C ALA A 164 -2.17 0.71 15.23
N TYR A 165 -2.30 1.12 13.98
CA TYR A 165 -2.67 2.48 13.58
C TYR A 165 -3.80 2.45 12.53
N HIS A 166 -4.52 3.56 12.41
CA HIS A 166 -5.44 3.78 11.30
C HIS A 166 -4.69 3.88 9.97
N GLY A 167 -5.33 3.41 8.91
CA GLY A 167 -4.87 3.66 7.56
C GLY A 167 -5.31 5.05 7.07
N PHE A 168 -5.17 5.25 5.77
CA PHE A 168 -5.65 6.39 5.03
C PHE A 168 -6.97 6.02 4.33
N TYR A 169 -8.03 6.77 4.54
CA TYR A 169 -9.40 6.44 4.07
C TYR A 169 -9.89 7.38 2.96
N GLY A 170 -11.18 7.31 2.64
CA GLY A 170 -11.83 8.22 1.72
C GLY A 170 -12.03 7.60 0.34
N LEU A 171 -13.16 7.96 -0.28
CA LEU A 171 -13.54 7.44 -1.57
C LEU A 171 -12.62 7.99 -2.67
N ASN A 172 -12.66 9.32 -2.84
CA ASN A 172 -11.71 10.03 -3.70
C ASN A 172 -10.44 10.28 -2.90
N LYS A 173 -9.41 9.47 -3.15
CA LYS A 173 -8.12 9.57 -2.48
C LYS A 173 -6.95 9.42 -3.45
N MET A 174 -5.82 10.00 -3.11
CA MET A 174 -4.62 9.92 -3.93
C MET A 174 -3.38 9.78 -3.03
N PHE A 175 -2.48 8.89 -3.44
CA PHE A 175 -1.18 8.69 -2.79
C PHE A 175 -0.08 9.06 -3.78
N LEU A 176 0.78 10.00 -3.40
CA LEU A 176 1.91 10.48 -4.22
C LEU A 176 3.24 10.20 -3.53
N PHE A 177 4.22 9.87 -4.35
CA PHE A 177 5.55 9.44 -3.94
C PHE A 177 6.61 10.15 -4.79
N GLU A 178 7.64 10.69 -4.15
CA GLU A 178 8.94 10.97 -4.76
C GLU A 178 9.90 9.90 -4.21
N PHE A 179 10.44 9.05 -5.08
CA PHE A 179 11.23 7.89 -4.65
C PHE A 179 12.34 7.55 -5.65
N TRP A 180 13.36 6.85 -5.17
CA TRP A 180 14.41 6.27 -6.00
C TRP A 180 14.45 4.76 -5.79
N ALA A 181 14.40 3.99 -6.87
CA ALA A 181 14.40 2.52 -6.82
C ALA A 181 15.66 1.95 -7.51
N PRO A 182 16.84 2.06 -6.88
CA PRO A 182 18.11 1.65 -7.47
C PRO A 182 18.17 0.16 -7.74
N SER A 183 19.00 -0.26 -8.69
CA SER A 183 19.33 -1.67 -8.88
C SER A 183 20.10 -2.18 -7.67
N ASP A 184 19.69 -3.34 -7.13
CA ASP A 184 20.49 -3.99 -6.09
C ASP A 184 21.68 -4.73 -6.69
N MET A 185 22.87 -4.15 -6.54
CA MET A 185 24.14 -4.73 -7.02
C MET A 185 24.87 -5.56 -5.94
N SER A 186 24.21 -5.87 -4.81
CA SER A 186 24.79 -6.65 -3.72
C SER A 186 25.03 -8.11 -4.11
N GLU A 187 26.31 -8.50 -4.18
CA GLU A 187 26.70 -9.91 -4.36
C GLU A 187 26.26 -10.79 -3.18
N GLU A 188 26.12 -10.23 -1.98
CA GLU A 188 25.62 -10.95 -0.81
C GLU A 188 24.15 -11.31 -0.98
N HIS A 189 23.30 -10.33 -1.31
CA HIS A 189 21.86 -10.57 -1.48
C HIS A 189 21.59 -11.57 -2.61
N LYS A 190 22.33 -11.41 -3.71
CA LYS A 190 22.30 -12.34 -4.83
C LYS A 190 22.71 -13.76 -4.44
N LYS A 191 23.81 -13.92 -3.70
CA LYS A 191 24.30 -15.24 -3.26
C LYS A 191 23.34 -15.91 -2.29
N ASN A 192 22.76 -15.13 -1.37
CA ASN A 192 21.84 -15.64 -0.35
C ASN A 192 20.43 -15.90 -0.90
N LYS A 193 20.16 -15.55 -2.17
CA LYS A 193 18.83 -15.62 -2.79
C LYS A 193 17.80 -14.88 -1.93
N THR A 194 18.15 -13.67 -1.51
CA THR A 194 17.26 -12.81 -0.76
C THR A 194 15.90 -12.74 -1.46
N ASP A 195 14.83 -13.00 -0.72
CA ASP A 195 13.49 -12.88 -1.26
C ASP A 195 13.23 -11.43 -1.70
N GLY A 196 12.60 -11.26 -2.87
CA GLY A 196 12.47 -9.95 -3.48
C GLY A 196 13.80 -9.27 -3.88
N TYR A 197 14.86 -10.03 -4.19
CA TYR A 197 16.13 -9.47 -4.66
C TYR A 197 15.95 -8.61 -5.92
N ASP A 198 16.31 -7.32 -5.80
CA ASP A 198 16.17 -6.31 -6.86
C ASP A 198 14.72 -6.12 -7.35
N MET A 199 13.75 -6.37 -6.46
CA MET A 199 12.32 -6.31 -6.73
C MET A 199 11.63 -5.28 -5.81
N PRO A 200 11.93 -3.98 -5.96
CA PRO A 200 11.30 -2.96 -5.14
C PRO A 200 9.80 -2.89 -5.41
N ALA A 201 9.04 -2.52 -4.39
CA ALA A 201 7.61 -2.34 -4.53
C ALA A 201 7.04 -1.24 -3.64
N ILE A 202 5.94 -0.63 -4.09
CA ILE A 202 5.05 0.23 -3.32
C ILE A 202 3.63 -0.30 -3.51
N TRP A 203 2.97 -0.72 -2.43
CA TRP A 203 1.61 -1.25 -2.47
C TRP A 203 0.77 -0.77 -1.29
N LEU A 204 -0.51 -1.09 -1.35
CA LEU A 204 -1.51 -0.74 -0.36
C LEU A 204 -2.16 -2.00 0.19
N LEU A 205 -2.31 -2.09 1.50
CA LEU A 205 -3.11 -3.14 2.16
C LEU A 205 -4.28 -2.49 2.89
N ASN A 206 -5.45 -3.14 2.87
CA ASN A 206 -6.50 -2.86 3.85
C ASN A 206 -5.89 -2.92 5.26
N ALA A 207 -6.14 -1.88 6.06
CA ALA A 207 -5.47 -1.65 7.33
C ALA A 207 -5.76 -2.74 8.38
N HIS A 208 -6.82 -3.53 8.22
CA HIS A 208 -7.05 -4.72 9.05
C HIS A 208 -5.92 -5.76 8.93
N ILE A 209 -5.25 -5.84 7.78
CA ILE A 209 -4.20 -6.83 7.51
C ILE A 209 -2.96 -6.59 8.39
N PRO A 210 -2.27 -5.44 8.35
CA PRO A 210 -1.08 -5.21 9.18
C PRO A 210 -1.41 -5.03 10.67
N ARG A 211 -2.65 -4.68 11.03
CA ARG A 211 -3.11 -4.64 12.43
C ARG A 211 -3.19 -6.03 13.05
N THR A 212 -3.50 -7.05 12.26
CA THR A 212 -3.68 -8.42 12.72
C THR A 212 -2.46 -9.25 12.41
N SER A 213 -2.24 -9.60 11.15
CA SER A 213 -1.05 -10.29 10.70
C SER A 213 -0.89 -10.15 9.19
N GLN A 214 0.15 -9.45 8.75
CA GLN A 214 0.47 -9.35 7.32
C GLN A 214 0.96 -10.69 6.76
N TYR A 215 1.89 -11.34 7.46
CA TYR A 215 2.48 -12.62 7.05
C TYR A 215 2.27 -13.72 8.10
N PRO A 216 1.02 -14.20 8.29
CA PRO A 216 0.76 -15.24 9.28
C PRO A 216 1.29 -16.59 8.82
N MET A 217 1.65 -17.45 9.79
CA MET A 217 1.84 -18.88 9.52
C MET A 217 0.50 -19.63 9.47
N ASN A 218 -0.55 -19.10 10.10
CA ASN A 218 -1.92 -19.59 9.99
C ASN A 218 -2.78 -18.60 9.17
N PRO A 219 -3.26 -18.98 7.96
CA PRO A 219 -3.99 -18.07 7.09
C PRO A 219 -5.34 -17.58 7.66
N ASN A 220 -5.83 -18.17 8.76
CA ASN A 220 -7.01 -17.64 9.46
C ASN A 220 -6.72 -16.36 10.26
N CYS A 221 -5.45 -15.99 10.45
CA CYS A 221 -5.08 -14.82 11.24
C CYS A 221 -4.92 -13.53 10.41
N SER A 222 -5.30 -13.56 9.14
CA SER A 222 -5.31 -12.40 8.25
C SER A 222 -6.58 -12.40 7.41
N SER A 223 -7.18 -11.24 7.20
CA SER A 223 -8.35 -11.10 6.31
C SER A 223 -7.96 -11.03 4.83
N TRP A 224 -6.66 -10.92 4.51
CA TRP A 224 -6.17 -10.79 3.14
C TRP A 224 -6.68 -11.90 2.22
N ASN A 225 -6.45 -13.16 2.59
CA ASN A 225 -6.83 -14.33 1.78
C ASN A 225 -8.35 -14.56 1.67
N THR A 226 -9.16 -13.68 2.26
CA THR A 226 -10.62 -13.69 2.17
C THR A 226 -11.16 -12.47 1.45
N GLY A 227 -10.31 -11.62 0.86
CA GLY A 227 -10.75 -10.52 0.00
C GLY A 227 -10.81 -9.16 0.67
N ALA A 228 -10.06 -8.92 1.75
CA ALA A 228 -10.00 -7.60 2.38
C ALA A 228 -9.37 -6.52 1.47
N GLY A 229 -8.57 -6.94 0.47
CA GLY A 229 -8.03 -6.07 -0.57
C GLY A 229 -6.56 -5.72 -0.38
N GLU A 230 -5.84 -5.78 -1.50
CA GLU A 230 -4.49 -5.24 -1.70
C GLU A 230 -4.41 -4.59 -3.09
N PHE A 231 -3.62 -3.53 -3.19
CA PHE A 231 -3.37 -2.83 -4.45
C PHE A 231 -1.89 -2.53 -4.63
N ASP A 232 -1.25 -3.19 -5.58
CA ASP A 232 0.12 -2.90 -5.96
C ASP A 232 0.15 -1.69 -6.88
N ILE A 233 0.83 -0.63 -6.44
CA ILE A 233 0.98 0.60 -7.23
C ILE A 233 2.14 0.40 -8.19
N PHE A 234 3.32 0.15 -7.64
CA PHE A 234 4.55 -0.07 -8.39
C PHE A 234 5.18 -1.35 -7.87
N GLU A 235 5.07 -2.45 -8.59
CA GLU A 235 5.72 -3.71 -8.21
C GLU A 235 6.58 -4.27 -9.34
N VAL A 236 7.84 -4.57 -9.00
CA VAL A 236 8.65 -5.45 -9.85
C VAL A 236 8.30 -6.89 -9.52
N MET A 237 7.70 -7.60 -10.47
CA MET A 237 7.19 -8.98 -10.27
C MET A 237 8.28 -10.05 -10.30
N ASN A 238 9.38 -9.82 -11.02
CA ASN A 238 10.46 -10.79 -11.15
C ASN A 238 11.76 -10.16 -11.65
N TYR A 239 12.87 -10.89 -11.49
CA TYR A 239 14.20 -10.43 -11.88
C TYR A 239 14.40 -10.22 -13.40
N THR A 240 13.64 -10.90 -14.25
CA THR A 240 13.76 -10.77 -15.72
C THR A 240 13.14 -9.46 -16.21
N GLU A 241 12.09 -9.00 -15.54
CA GLU A 241 11.37 -7.76 -15.81
C GLU A 241 11.67 -6.70 -14.75
N ARG A 242 12.88 -6.74 -14.18
CA ARG A 242 13.27 -5.89 -13.05
C ARG A 242 13.19 -4.38 -13.29
N ASN A 243 13.08 -3.96 -14.54
CA ASN A 243 12.95 -2.55 -14.93
C ASN A 243 11.49 -2.15 -15.24
N ASN A 244 10.52 -3.01 -14.92
CA ASN A 244 9.11 -2.75 -15.15
C ASN A 244 8.36 -2.77 -13.81
N PHE A 245 7.63 -1.71 -13.54
CA PHE A 245 6.63 -1.66 -12.48
C PHE A 245 5.27 -2.04 -13.04
N TYR A 246 4.68 -3.07 -12.44
CA TYR A 246 3.33 -3.50 -12.70
C TYR A 246 2.43 -3.03 -11.57
N SER A 247 1.13 -2.95 -11.86
CA SER A 247 0.09 -2.68 -10.87
C SER A 247 -0.90 -3.83 -10.86
N THR A 248 -1.36 -4.23 -9.68
CA THR A 248 -2.21 -5.42 -9.50
C THR A 248 -3.27 -5.16 -8.45
N ILE A 249 -4.50 -5.60 -8.72
CA ILE A 249 -5.56 -5.64 -7.72
C ILE A 249 -5.65 -7.05 -7.15
N HIS A 250 -5.55 -7.18 -5.84
CA HIS A 250 -5.69 -8.42 -5.09
C HIS A 250 -6.99 -8.36 -4.28
N ASP A 251 -8.10 -8.62 -4.96
CA ASP A 251 -9.41 -8.87 -4.40
C ASP A 251 -10.10 -10.01 -5.16
N PHE A 252 -11.41 -10.20 -4.96
CA PHE A 252 -12.17 -11.20 -5.72
C PHE A 252 -12.89 -10.60 -6.93
N GLN A 253 -12.66 -9.34 -7.31
CA GLN A 253 -13.30 -8.72 -8.45
C GLN A 253 -12.76 -9.27 -9.77
N GLY A 254 -13.43 -10.27 -10.34
CA GLY A 254 -13.11 -10.82 -11.65
C GLY A 254 -12.03 -11.90 -11.63
N THR A 255 -11.68 -12.38 -10.43
CA THR A 255 -10.79 -13.53 -10.20
C THR A 255 -11.25 -14.32 -8.99
N ASP A 256 -11.01 -15.63 -8.99
CA ASP A 256 -11.13 -16.51 -7.82
C ASP A 256 -9.76 -16.82 -7.19
N ASP A 257 -8.67 -16.39 -7.84
CA ASP A 257 -7.30 -16.50 -7.36
C ASP A 257 -6.80 -15.12 -6.91
N ILE A 258 -7.00 -14.84 -5.63
CA ILE A 258 -6.48 -13.63 -4.98
C ILE A 258 -4.95 -13.61 -4.93
N GLY A 259 -4.29 -14.77 -4.99
CA GLY A 259 -2.83 -14.87 -4.95
C GLY A 259 -2.17 -14.29 -6.19
N THR A 260 -2.72 -14.63 -7.36
CA THR A 260 -2.28 -14.04 -8.62
C THR A 260 -2.82 -12.62 -8.80
N GLY A 261 -4.03 -12.35 -8.31
CA GLY A 261 -4.69 -11.06 -8.47
C GLY A 261 -4.98 -10.73 -9.95
N LEU A 262 -5.28 -9.47 -10.21
CA LEU A 262 -5.57 -8.93 -11.54
C LEU A 262 -4.61 -7.79 -11.90
N GLN A 263 -3.53 -8.16 -12.58
CA GLN A 263 -2.47 -7.25 -13.01
C GLN A 263 -2.88 -6.40 -14.22
N ASN A 264 -2.57 -5.11 -14.27
CA ASN A 264 -2.70 -4.34 -15.52
C ASN A 264 -1.82 -4.98 -16.62
N PHE A 265 -2.25 -4.94 -17.88
CA PHE A 265 -1.49 -5.56 -18.97
C PHE A 265 -0.22 -4.77 -19.33
N GLY A 266 -0.20 -3.48 -19.00
CA GLY A 266 0.94 -2.60 -19.19
C GLY A 266 1.88 -2.58 -17.99
N TYR A 267 2.93 -1.78 -18.14
CA TYR A 267 3.88 -1.47 -17.07
C TYR A 267 4.32 0.00 -17.17
N LEU A 268 4.85 0.51 -16.06
CA LEU A 268 5.61 1.76 -16.02
C LEU A 268 7.10 1.43 -15.92
N GLU A 269 7.95 2.14 -16.64
CA GLU A 269 9.38 1.87 -16.62
C GLU A 269 10.00 2.30 -15.27
N ARG A 270 10.61 1.35 -14.55
CA ARG A 270 11.52 1.64 -13.45
C ARG A 270 12.82 2.13 -14.03
N THR A 271 13.29 3.27 -13.54
CA THR A 271 14.55 3.90 -13.97
C THR A 271 15.57 3.95 -12.82
N PRO A 272 16.42 2.91 -12.65
CA PRO A 272 17.30 2.78 -11.48
C PRO A 272 18.29 3.93 -11.26
N GLU A 273 18.57 4.73 -12.29
CA GLU A 273 19.52 5.85 -12.25
C GLU A 273 18.85 7.20 -11.93
N SER A 274 17.53 7.24 -11.75
CA SER A 274 16.79 8.48 -11.53
C SER A 274 15.74 8.39 -10.42
N VAL A 275 15.51 9.53 -9.78
CA VAL A 275 14.36 9.74 -8.90
C VAL A 275 13.10 9.79 -9.77
N MET A 276 12.08 9.06 -9.35
CA MET A 276 10.77 8.99 -9.98
C MET A 276 9.76 9.68 -9.09
N THR A 277 8.76 10.32 -9.70
CA THR A 277 7.64 10.94 -8.98
C THR A 277 6.33 10.51 -9.61
N GLY A 278 5.33 10.19 -8.81
CA GLY A 278 4.03 9.77 -9.28
C GLY A 278 3.23 9.09 -8.18
N GLY A 279 2.26 8.27 -8.55
CA GLY A 279 1.48 7.55 -7.55
C GLY A 279 0.19 6.98 -8.13
N VAL A 280 -0.84 6.91 -7.28
CA VAL A 280 -2.14 6.35 -7.60
C VAL A 280 -3.27 7.30 -7.21
N ILE A 281 -4.30 7.36 -8.06
CA ILE A 281 -5.53 8.13 -7.86
C ILE A 281 -6.70 7.14 -7.82
N PHE A 282 -7.52 7.24 -6.79
CA PHE A 282 -8.78 6.53 -6.62
C PHE A 282 -9.93 7.51 -6.86
N ALA A 283 -10.80 7.22 -7.82
CA ALA A 283 -11.88 8.10 -8.24
C ALA A 283 -13.28 7.44 -8.08
N GLU A 284 -14.27 8.22 -7.68
CA GLU A 284 -15.64 7.76 -7.43
C GLU A 284 -16.35 7.22 -8.68
N ASP A 285 -15.84 7.53 -9.87
CA ASP A 285 -16.31 7.03 -11.17
C ASP A 285 -15.85 5.59 -11.48
N LYS A 286 -15.27 4.90 -10.48
CA LYS A 286 -14.76 3.53 -10.55
C LYS A 286 -13.46 3.38 -11.34
N THR A 287 -12.67 4.44 -11.41
CA THR A 287 -11.34 4.41 -12.02
C THR A 287 -10.25 4.45 -10.93
N ILE A 288 -9.23 3.60 -11.11
CA ILE A 288 -7.95 3.71 -10.41
C ILE A 288 -6.86 3.97 -11.45
N THR A 289 -6.12 5.07 -11.30
CA THR A 289 -5.05 5.45 -12.24
C THR A 289 -3.70 5.47 -11.54
N VAL A 290 -2.74 4.71 -12.09
CA VAL A 290 -1.33 4.71 -11.67
C VAL A 290 -0.47 5.42 -12.71
N PHE A 291 0.43 6.28 -12.26
CA PHE A 291 1.27 7.08 -13.16
C PHE A 291 2.64 7.42 -12.57
N LEU A 292 3.59 7.69 -13.46
CA LEU A 292 4.88 8.32 -13.16
C LEU A 292 5.03 9.56 -14.04
N SER A 293 5.25 10.73 -13.43
CA SER A 293 5.48 12.00 -14.11
C SER A 293 6.44 12.88 -13.33
N ASN A 294 7.54 13.30 -13.97
CA ASN A 294 8.50 14.24 -13.38
C ASN A 294 7.95 15.66 -13.20
N SER A 295 6.74 15.95 -13.71
CA SER A 295 6.05 17.22 -13.47
C SER A 295 5.25 17.23 -12.16
N THR A 296 5.11 16.07 -11.52
CA THR A 296 4.35 15.90 -10.28
C THR A 296 5.01 16.67 -9.15
N SER A 297 4.21 17.41 -8.40
CA SER A 297 4.60 18.05 -7.14
C SER A 297 3.76 17.49 -5.99
N ILE A 298 4.31 17.56 -4.77
CA ILE A 298 3.62 17.13 -3.55
C ILE A 298 3.37 18.37 -2.70
N ASP A 299 2.53 19.26 -3.20
CA ASP A 299 2.14 20.52 -2.55
C ASP A 299 1.03 20.32 -1.52
N SER A 300 0.72 21.32 -0.69
CA SER A 300 -0.37 21.22 0.31
C SER A 300 -1.77 21.09 -0.34
N THR A 301 -1.90 21.60 -1.57
CA THR A 301 -3.12 21.54 -2.37
C THR A 301 -2.72 21.26 -3.81
N ILE A 302 -3.44 20.37 -4.48
CA ILE A 302 -3.23 20.06 -5.91
C ILE A 302 -4.51 20.41 -6.65
N ASN A 303 -4.43 21.29 -7.66
CA ASN A 303 -5.59 21.55 -8.49
C ASN A 303 -5.79 20.42 -9.50
N ASN A 304 -7.04 20.15 -9.85
CA ASN A 304 -7.36 19.16 -10.87
C ASN A 304 -6.78 19.52 -12.25
N SER A 305 -6.56 20.81 -12.53
CA SER A 305 -5.83 21.24 -13.74
C SER A 305 -4.37 20.77 -13.74
N ASP A 306 -3.70 20.80 -12.59
CA ASP A 306 -2.30 20.37 -12.47
C ASP A 306 -2.22 18.86 -12.59
N LEU A 307 -3.10 18.15 -11.88
CA LEU A 307 -3.23 16.69 -11.97
C LEU A 307 -3.52 16.22 -13.40
N SER A 308 -4.49 16.85 -14.08
CA SER A 308 -4.83 16.57 -15.47
C SER A 308 -3.64 16.82 -16.40
N ASN A 309 -2.85 17.88 -16.17
CA ASN A 309 -1.64 18.12 -16.96
C ASN A 309 -0.58 17.01 -16.76
N TRP A 310 -0.44 16.47 -15.55
CA TRP A 310 0.50 15.37 -15.29
C TRP A 310 0.08 14.08 -15.98
N VAL A 311 -1.23 13.77 -15.96
CA VAL A 311 -1.78 12.51 -16.47
C VAL A 311 -2.01 12.55 -17.98
N SER A 312 -2.64 13.60 -18.52
CA SER A 312 -2.99 13.66 -19.95
C SER A 312 -1.81 13.89 -20.88
N ALA A 313 -0.67 14.33 -20.36
CA ALA A 313 0.58 14.28 -21.11
C ALA A 313 1.01 12.83 -21.39
N LEU A 314 0.82 11.94 -20.41
CA LEU A 314 1.21 10.54 -20.48
C LEU A 314 0.22 9.69 -21.29
N GLU A 315 -1.08 9.98 -21.22
CA GLU A 315 -2.12 9.30 -22.04
C GLU A 315 -1.79 9.34 -23.54
N LYS A 316 -1.21 10.45 -24.00
CA LYS A 316 -0.83 10.64 -25.42
C LYS A 316 0.39 9.82 -25.83
N GLU A 317 1.15 9.30 -24.87
CA GLU A 317 2.41 8.60 -25.09
C GLU A 317 2.31 7.10 -24.82
N THR A 318 1.73 6.72 -23.66
CA THR A 318 1.62 5.33 -23.21
C THR A 318 0.40 5.16 -22.29
N GLU A 319 -0.57 4.35 -22.71
CA GLU A 319 -1.77 4.04 -21.92
C GLU A 319 -2.12 2.56 -22.05
N ASP A 320 -2.42 1.94 -20.91
CA ASP A 320 -2.99 0.59 -20.84
C ASP A 320 -4.17 0.58 -19.85
N ILE A 321 -5.32 0.14 -20.34
CA ILE A 321 -6.59 0.14 -19.62
C ILE A 321 -7.03 -1.30 -19.38
N ARG A 322 -7.19 -1.66 -18.11
CA ARG A 322 -7.78 -2.92 -17.69
C ARG A 322 -9.18 -2.68 -17.13
N THR A 323 -10.20 -3.06 -17.89
CA THR A 323 -11.59 -3.04 -17.39
C THR A 323 -11.89 -4.30 -16.59
N LEU A 324 -12.26 -4.15 -15.32
CA LEU A 324 -12.64 -5.26 -14.45
C LEU A 324 -14.05 -5.76 -14.77
N SER A 325 -14.26 -7.06 -14.61
CA SER A 325 -15.59 -7.64 -14.78
C SER A 325 -16.50 -7.24 -13.61
N SER A 326 -17.79 -7.09 -13.91
CA SER A 326 -18.80 -6.95 -12.89
C SER A 326 -19.05 -8.30 -12.23
N ILE A 327 -19.18 -8.31 -10.90
CA ILE A 327 -19.66 -9.46 -10.15
C ILE A 327 -21.11 -9.19 -9.76
N SER A 328 -21.98 -10.17 -10.03
CA SER A 328 -23.39 -10.19 -9.63
C SER A 328 -23.60 -10.96 -8.35
#